data_AF-A0A3C0ETD5-F1
#
_entry.id   AF-A0A3C0ETD5-F1
#
_cell.length_a   1.000
_cell.length_b   1.000
_cell.length_c   1.000
_cell.angle_alpha   90.00
_cell.angle_beta   90.00
_cell.angle_gamma   90.00
#
_symmetry.space_group_name_H-M   'P 1'
#
loop_
_entity.id
_entity.type
_entity.pdbx_description
1 polymer ?
#
loop_
_entity_poly.entity_id
_entity_poly.type
_entity_poly.pdbx_seq_one_letter_code
_entity_poly.pdbx_strand_id
1 'polypeptide(L)'
;MSTRQWILRTLLATLGIAAVGGAIGILFGGDDLTWRIVGSAITVSMGCMFFQACNGMSRVDNFHHAGLLGMVITCIEFVLTLLLIWMVDSNLFGNDNFWEVCGMIALTLPLTGGLAMLGLYLKHKDSFKLAALKLLAITTITQITFTLAAINTAYRLRSILGNDDHLWRTGWVTLVFGLIASIILAGGFRWHKLVGLISALIAWIMLVADIWIMDGDDPTFFALFCIVSIAYAHGNVIWHLNIKPGAQAMTRLFVQVLAILTGCLMQLAVMEIISKNARNDLARLVGSCAFMLVCSTFALLVMHAANRRRSHRRTVEESELVYNELSLTCPHCQLQQTLPVGESQCSQCNMQFQIKLFEPHCPHCDYLLVNSTSDTCPECGKAVKLTHEKPA
;
A
#
# COMPACT_ATOMS: atom_id res chain seq x y z
N MET A 1 -26.96 -1.91 -19.56
CA MET A 1 -26.12 -1.88 -18.34
C MET A 1 -25.04 -2.93 -18.47
N SER A 2 -23.79 -2.60 -18.15
CA SER A 2 -22.70 -3.59 -18.20
C SER A 2 -22.78 -4.54 -16.99
N THR A 3 -22.38 -5.79 -17.15
CA THR A 3 -22.33 -6.83 -16.09
C THR A 3 -21.60 -6.32 -14.83
N ARG A 4 -20.58 -5.48 -15.03
CA ARG A 4 -19.84 -4.81 -13.95
C ARG A 4 -20.71 -3.90 -13.08
N GLN A 5 -21.60 -3.11 -13.68
CA GLN A 5 -22.49 -2.22 -12.92
C GLN A 5 -23.49 -3.03 -12.09
N TRP A 6 -23.93 -4.18 -12.59
CA TRP A 6 -24.84 -5.07 -11.87
C TRP A 6 -24.17 -5.65 -10.64
N ILE A 7 -22.97 -6.24 -10.80
CA ILE A 7 -22.16 -6.79 -9.69
C ILE A 7 -21.89 -5.73 -8.61
N LEU A 8 -21.51 -4.51 -9.02
CA LEU A 8 -21.22 -3.42 -8.07
C LEU A 8 -22.45 -2.98 -7.28
N ARG A 9 -23.62 -2.96 -7.93
CA ARG A 9 -24.90 -2.64 -7.26
C ARG A 9 -25.33 -3.73 -6.31
N THR A 10 -25.21 -5.00 -6.70
CA THR A 10 -25.53 -6.13 -5.83
C THR A 10 -24.63 -6.14 -4.61
N LEU A 11 -23.33 -5.89 -4.78
CA LEU A 11 -22.37 -5.79 -3.67
C LEU A 11 -22.69 -4.64 -2.72
N LEU A 12 -23.01 -3.44 -3.25
CA LEU A 12 -23.42 -2.30 -2.43
C LEU A 12 -24.74 -2.57 -1.69
N ALA A 13 -25.69 -3.24 -2.34
CA ALA A 13 -26.96 -3.62 -1.72
C ALA A 13 -26.76 -4.63 -0.59
N THR A 14 -25.93 -5.66 -0.77
CA THR A 14 -25.60 -6.62 0.30
C THR A 14 -24.87 -5.95 1.46
N LEU A 15 -24.00 -4.98 1.19
CA LEU A 15 -23.31 -4.19 2.21
C LEU A 15 -24.28 -3.31 3.00
N GLY A 16 -25.26 -2.70 2.32
CA GLY A 16 -26.34 -1.94 2.96
C GLY A 16 -27.22 -2.82 3.85
N ILE A 17 -27.60 -4.01 3.38
CA ILE A 17 -28.36 -4.99 4.17
C ILE A 17 -27.54 -5.45 5.40
N ALA A 18 -26.24 -5.73 5.23
CA ALA A 18 -25.36 -6.10 6.34
C ALA A 18 -25.24 -4.99 7.39
N ALA A 19 -25.11 -3.73 6.96
CA ALA A 19 -25.04 -2.57 7.85
C ALA A 19 -26.34 -2.38 8.65
N VAL A 20 -27.50 -2.49 7.99
CA VAL A 20 -28.82 -2.43 8.66
C VAL A 20 -28.98 -3.60 9.64
N GLY A 21 -28.63 -4.82 9.22
CA GLY A 21 -28.65 -5.99 10.09
C GLY A 21 -27.76 -5.84 11.33
N GLY A 22 -26.57 -5.26 11.17
CA GLY A 22 -25.66 -4.96 12.29
C GLY A 22 -26.22 -3.91 13.25
N ALA A 23 -26.82 -2.83 12.73
CA ALA A 23 -27.46 -1.82 13.56
C ALA A 23 -28.65 -2.39 14.35
N ILE A 24 -29.47 -3.24 13.72
CA ILE A 24 -30.57 -3.97 14.38
C ILE A 24 -30.01 -4.90 15.47
N GLY A 25 -28.97 -5.68 15.17
CA GLY A 25 -28.36 -6.59 16.15
C GLY A 25 -27.84 -5.90 17.42
N ILE A 26 -27.26 -4.70 17.27
CA ILE A 26 -26.83 -3.87 18.41
C ILE A 26 -28.03 -3.34 19.20
N LEU A 27 -29.09 -2.88 18.52
CA LEU A 27 -30.25 -2.26 19.17
C LEU A 27 -31.13 -3.26 19.92
N PHE A 28 -31.23 -4.50 19.44
CA PHE A 28 -32.10 -5.52 20.04
C PHE A 28 -31.36 -6.49 20.97
N GLY A 29 -30.08 -6.21 21.30
CA GLY A 29 -29.32 -7.00 22.28
C GLY A 29 -29.23 -8.47 21.89
N GLY A 30 -28.82 -8.74 20.64
CA GLY A 30 -29.06 -10.01 19.98
C GLY A 30 -28.34 -11.20 20.61
N ASP A 31 -29.11 -12.28 20.77
CA ASP A 31 -28.62 -13.66 20.93
C ASP A 31 -27.46 -13.95 19.97
N ASP A 32 -26.58 -14.88 20.35
CA ASP A 32 -25.37 -15.26 19.61
C ASP A 32 -25.63 -15.50 18.10
N LEU A 33 -26.79 -16.04 17.74
CA LEU A 33 -27.25 -16.21 16.37
C LEU A 33 -27.27 -14.90 15.54
N THR A 34 -27.69 -13.79 16.15
CA THR A 34 -27.78 -12.48 15.48
C THR A 34 -26.39 -11.98 15.11
N TRP A 35 -25.43 -12.07 16.03
CA TRP A 35 -24.04 -11.69 15.77
C TRP A 35 -23.44 -12.56 14.65
N ARG A 36 -23.71 -13.87 14.63
CA ARG A 36 -23.23 -14.75 13.57
C ARG A 36 -23.74 -14.40 12.18
N ILE A 37 -25.03 -14.06 12.08
CA ILE A 37 -25.64 -13.64 10.81
C ILE A 37 -25.01 -12.33 10.32
N VAL A 38 -24.91 -11.33 11.20
CA VAL A 38 -24.30 -10.03 10.89
C VAL A 38 -22.83 -10.17 10.50
N GLY A 39 -22.05 -10.89 11.31
CA GLY A 39 -20.64 -11.16 11.06
C GLY A 39 -20.44 -11.82 9.70
N SER A 40 -21.24 -12.83 9.37
CA SER A 40 -21.17 -13.53 8.07
C SER A 40 -21.43 -12.57 6.90
N ALA A 41 -22.44 -11.71 7.02
CA ALA A 41 -22.78 -10.74 5.97
C ALA A 41 -21.65 -9.70 5.75
N ILE A 42 -21.00 -9.24 6.83
CA ILE A 42 -19.83 -8.36 6.75
C ILE A 42 -18.65 -9.08 6.11
N THR A 43 -18.34 -10.29 6.56
CA THR A 43 -17.25 -11.12 6.03
C THR A 43 -17.43 -11.42 4.54
N VAL A 44 -18.62 -11.80 4.09
CA VAL A 44 -18.94 -11.98 2.66
C VAL A 44 -18.72 -10.68 1.88
N SER A 45 -19.20 -9.56 2.40
CA SER A 45 -19.09 -8.26 1.74
C SER A 45 -17.62 -7.83 1.57
N MET A 46 -16.82 -7.95 2.63
CA MET A 46 -15.38 -7.65 2.60
C MET A 46 -14.63 -8.63 1.68
N GLY A 47 -14.92 -9.92 1.78
CA GLY A 47 -14.33 -10.96 0.93
C GLY A 47 -14.58 -10.69 -0.56
N CYS A 48 -15.82 -10.37 -0.95
CA CYS A 48 -16.13 -10.01 -2.33
C CYS A 48 -15.39 -8.73 -2.80
N MET A 49 -15.32 -7.70 -1.94
CA MET A 49 -14.62 -6.46 -2.25
C MET A 49 -13.11 -6.70 -2.49
N PHE A 50 -12.45 -7.42 -1.59
CA PHE A 50 -11.03 -7.74 -1.72
C PHE A 50 -10.77 -8.67 -2.90
N PHE A 51 -11.60 -9.69 -3.11
CA PHE A 51 -11.47 -10.60 -4.25
C PHE A 51 -11.60 -9.84 -5.58
N GLN A 52 -12.54 -8.90 -5.68
CA GLN A 52 -12.70 -8.06 -6.87
C GLN A 52 -11.48 -7.16 -7.12
N ALA A 53 -10.92 -6.57 -6.07
CA ALA A 53 -9.68 -5.78 -6.17
C ALA A 53 -8.51 -6.65 -6.66
N CYS A 54 -8.37 -7.87 -6.13
CA CYS A 54 -7.34 -8.82 -6.51
C CYS A 54 -7.49 -9.32 -7.95
N ASN A 55 -8.71 -9.62 -8.39
CA ASN A 55 -9.03 -9.98 -9.78
C ASN A 55 -8.71 -8.83 -10.76
N GLY A 56 -8.93 -7.58 -10.35
CA GLY A 56 -8.49 -6.42 -11.12
C GLY A 56 -6.98 -6.39 -11.33
N MET A 57 -6.21 -6.68 -10.28
CA MET A 57 -4.75 -6.77 -10.36
C MET A 57 -4.28 -7.97 -11.18
N SER A 58 -4.96 -9.12 -11.10
CA SER A 58 -4.53 -10.34 -11.81
C SER A 58 -4.65 -10.26 -13.33
N ARG A 59 -5.41 -9.29 -13.85
CA ARG A 59 -5.59 -9.04 -15.29
C ARG A 59 -4.47 -8.21 -15.90
N VAL A 60 -3.62 -7.58 -15.09
CA VAL A 60 -2.47 -6.84 -15.59
C VAL A 60 -1.30 -7.82 -15.64
N ASP A 61 -0.67 -8.00 -16.81
CA ASP A 61 0.35 -9.03 -17.04
C ASP A 61 1.47 -9.01 -15.98
N ASN A 62 1.93 -7.81 -15.62
CA ASN A 62 2.96 -7.62 -14.61
C ASN A 62 2.49 -7.85 -13.17
N PHE A 63 1.18 -7.95 -12.90
CA PHE A 63 0.63 -8.11 -11.55
C PHE A 63 -0.19 -9.39 -11.39
N HIS A 64 -0.12 -10.29 -12.37
CA HIS A 64 -0.88 -11.54 -12.38
C HIS A 64 -0.68 -12.34 -11.08
N HIS A 65 0.58 -12.57 -10.68
CA HIS A 65 0.91 -13.33 -9.48
C HIS A 65 0.46 -12.65 -8.18
N ALA A 66 0.56 -11.32 -8.09
CA ALA A 66 0.12 -10.57 -6.92
C ALA A 66 -1.40 -10.66 -6.76
N GLY A 67 -2.14 -10.50 -7.87
CA GLY A 67 -3.60 -10.67 -7.88
C GLY A 67 -4.03 -12.10 -7.54
N LEU A 68 -3.34 -13.12 -8.07
CA LEU A 68 -3.64 -14.52 -7.79
C LEU A 68 -3.39 -14.89 -6.32
N LEU A 69 -2.25 -14.45 -5.75
CA LEU A 69 -1.97 -14.62 -4.33
C LEU A 69 -3.06 -13.98 -3.47
N GLY A 70 -3.47 -12.74 -3.80
CA GLY A 70 -4.53 -12.06 -3.09
C GLY A 70 -5.87 -12.78 -3.13
N MET A 71 -6.26 -13.31 -4.31
CA MET A 71 -7.47 -14.11 -4.44
C MET A 71 -7.42 -15.36 -3.55
N VAL A 72 -6.29 -16.08 -3.52
CA VAL A 72 -6.11 -17.26 -2.67
C VAL A 72 -6.21 -16.89 -1.19
N ILE A 73 -5.51 -15.82 -0.77
CA ILE A 73 -5.52 -15.37 0.63
C ILE A 73 -6.93 -14.95 1.07
N THR A 74 -7.63 -14.16 0.26
CA THR A 74 -9.01 -13.76 0.55
C THR A 74 -9.94 -14.96 0.63
N CYS A 75 -9.79 -15.99 -0.21
CA CYS A 75 -10.57 -17.22 -0.10
C CYS A 75 -10.29 -17.99 1.20
N ILE A 76 -9.03 -18.14 1.58
CA ILE A 76 -8.64 -18.82 2.83
C ILE A 76 -9.18 -18.06 4.04
N GLU A 77 -8.97 -16.75 4.08
CA GLU A 77 -9.48 -15.86 5.14
C GLU A 77 -11.01 -15.95 5.23
N PHE A 78 -11.71 -15.84 4.11
CA PHE A 78 -13.16 -15.94 4.06
C PHE A 78 -13.68 -17.25 4.67
N VAL A 79 -13.07 -18.38 4.33
CA VAL A 79 -13.43 -19.70 4.89
C VAL A 79 -13.12 -19.76 6.38
N LEU A 80 -11.94 -19.32 6.80
CA LEU A 80 -11.55 -19.31 8.22
C LEU A 80 -12.50 -18.45 9.06
N THR A 81 -12.84 -17.24 8.59
CA THR A 81 -13.74 -16.34 9.30
C THR A 81 -15.16 -16.91 9.37
N LEU A 82 -15.68 -17.53 8.30
CA LEU A 82 -16.99 -18.20 8.37
C LEU A 82 -16.99 -19.38 9.34
N LEU A 83 -15.92 -20.18 9.36
CA LEU A 83 -15.78 -21.27 10.32
C LEU A 83 -15.75 -20.72 11.76
N LEU A 84 -15.00 -19.65 12.01
CA LEU A 84 -14.98 -19.00 13.33
C LEU A 84 -16.35 -18.47 13.75
N ILE A 85 -17.10 -17.89 12.81
CA ILE A 85 -18.43 -17.37 13.12
C ILE A 85 -19.40 -18.50 13.49
N TRP A 86 -19.41 -19.60 12.74
CA TRP A 86 -20.46 -20.61 12.89
C TRP A 86 -20.10 -21.77 13.81
N MET A 87 -18.82 -22.09 13.95
CA MET A 87 -18.37 -23.34 14.55
C MET A 87 -17.63 -23.16 15.88
N VAL A 88 -17.40 -21.93 16.35
CA VAL A 88 -16.73 -21.69 17.65
C VAL A 88 -17.40 -22.40 18.83
N ASP A 89 -18.74 -22.45 18.88
CA ASP A 89 -19.46 -23.17 19.95
C ASP A 89 -19.71 -24.65 19.64
N SER A 90 -19.46 -25.07 18.40
CA SER A 90 -19.64 -26.46 18.06
C SER A 90 -18.43 -27.23 18.57
N ASN A 91 -18.64 -28.09 19.57
CA ASN A 91 -17.68 -29.12 20.02
C ASN A 91 -17.28 -30.12 18.90
N LEU A 92 -17.45 -29.76 17.62
CA LEU A 92 -17.28 -30.60 16.43
C LEU A 92 -15.87 -31.21 16.36
N PHE A 93 -14.86 -30.48 16.84
CA PHE A 93 -13.48 -30.96 16.92
C PHE A 93 -13.04 -31.35 18.34
N GLY A 94 -13.91 -31.20 19.35
CA GLY A 94 -13.64 -31.52 20.75
C GLY A 94 -12.40 -30.83 21.35
N ASN A 95 -11.87 -29.79 20.70
CA ASN A 95 -10.62 -29.14 21.06
C ASN A 95 -10.74 -27.62 20.85
N ASP A 96 -11.06 -26.90 21.92
CA ASP A 96 -11.21 -25.43 21.94
C ASP A 96 -9.96 -24.71 21.39
N ASN A 97 -8.80 -25.35 21.55
CA ASN A 97 -7.53 -24.80 21.10
C ASN A 97 -7.44 -24.65 19.57
N PHE A 98 -8.13 -25.48 18.78
CA PHE A 98 -8.11 -25.37 17.31
C PHE A 98 -8.71 -24.05 16.83
N TRP A 99 -9.81 -23.62 17.45
CA TRP A 99 -10.51 -22.39 17.09
C TRP A 99 -9.68 -21.14 17.41
N GLU A 100 -8.89 -21.18 18.48
CA GLU A 100 -7.95 -20.12 18.81
C GLU A 100 -6.87 -19.95 17.73
N VAL A 101 -6.31 -21.06 17.21
CA VAL A 101 -5.37 -21.02 16.06
C VAL A 101 -6.03 -20.39 14.84
N CYS A 102 -7.23 -20.85 14.49
CA CYS A 102 -7.95 -20.32 13.33
C CYS A 102 -8.23 -18.82 13.48
N GLY A 103 -8.62 -18.36 14.68
CA GLY A 103 -8.85 -16.95 14.99
C GLY A 103 -7.61 -16.10 14.80
N MET A 104 -6.49 -16.58 15.33
CA MET A 104 -5.19 -15.92 15.24
C MET A 104 -4.64 -15.88 13.81
N ILE A 105 -4.80 -16.96 13.04
CA ILE A 105 -4.42 -16.99 11.62
C ILE A 105 -5.31 -16.07 10.80
N ALA A 106 -6.63 -16.07 11.03
CA ALA A 106 -7.57 -15.20 10.34
C ALA A 106 -7.25 -13.71 10.57
N LEU A 107 -6.73 -13.35 11.75
CA LEU A 107 -6.30 -11.97 12.04
C LEU A 107 -4.98 -11.59 11.35
N THR A 108 -4.02 -12.51 11.29
CA THR A 108 -2.64 -12.20 10.86
C THR A 108 -2.42 -12.37 9.36
N LEU A 109 -3.09 -13.35 8.74
CA LEU A 109 -2.97 -13.68 7.32
C LEU A 109 -3.32 -12.53 6.37
N PRO A 110 -4.37 -11.71 6.62
CA PRO A 110 -4.73 -10.61 5.71
C PRO A 110 -3.70 -9.49 5.78
N LEU A 111 -3.14 -9.26 6.98
CA LEU A 111 -2.10 -8.27 7.21
C LEU A 111 -0.80 -8.66 6.50
N THR A 112 -0.27 -9.86 6.77
CA THR A 112 0.98 -10.33 6.14
C THR A 112 0.79 -10.61 4.65
N GLY A 113 -0.38 -11.13 4.27
CA GLY A 113 -0.78 -11.39 2.89
C GLY A 113 -0.90 -10.14 2.04
N GLY A 114 -1.58 -9.10 2.54
CA GLY A 114 -1.69 -7.81 1.86
C GLY A 114 -0.33 -7.14 1.67
N LEU A 115 0.56 -7.25 2.66
CA LEU A 115 1.94 -6.76 2.55
C LEU A 115 2.78 -7.59 1.57
N ALA A 116 2.59 -8.91 1.52
CA ALA A 116 3.24 -9.77 0.54
C ALA A 116 2.78 -9.43 -0.90
N MET A 117 1.48 -9.18 -1.10
CA MET A 117 0.95 -8.69 -2.38
C MET A 117 1.57 -7.35 -2.77
N LEU A 118 1.69 -6.41 -1.81
CA LEU A 118 2.37 -5.13 -2.03
C LEU A 118 3.84 -5.35 -2.44
N GLY A 119 4.54 -6.29 -1.78
CA GLY A 119 5.89 -6.70 -2.14
C GLY A 119 5.97 -7.22 -3.58
N LEU A 120 5.09 -8.15 -3.97
CA LEU A 120 5.03 -8.65 -5.36
C LEU A 120 4.76 -7.52 -6.36
N TYR A 121 3.82 -6.63 -6.05
CA TYR A 121 3.52 -5.46 -6.89
C TYR A 121 4.74 -4.54 -7.07
N LEU A 122 5.45 -4.25 -5.98
CA LEU A 122 6.63 -3.39 -6.00
C LEU A 122 7.86 -4.04 -6.67
N LYS A 123 7.93 -5.38 -6.71
CA LYS A 123 9.05 -6.13 -7.31
C LYS A 123 9.27 -5.80 -8.79
N HIS A 124 8.21 -5.42 -9.50
CA HIS A 124 8.25 -5.06 -10.93
C HIS A 124 8.81 -3.64 -11.20
N LYS A 125 9.04 -2.84 -10.16
CA LYS A 125 9.63 -1.51 -10.30
C LYS A 125 11.10 -1.58 -9.90
N ASP A 126 12.01 -1.30 -10.83
CA ASP A 126 13.46 -1.40 -10.59
C ASP A 126 13.90 -0.66 -9.33
N SER A 127 13.37 0.55 -9.12
CA SER A 127 13.68 1.37 -7.94
C SER A 127 13.18 0.78 -6.62
N PHE A 128 12.24 -0.18 -6.63
CA PHE A 128 11.64 -0.76 -5.42
C PHE A 128 11.95 -2.26 -5.27
N LYS A 129 12.69 -2.87 -6.20
CA LYS A 129 12.94 -4.31 -6.23
C LYS A 129 13.58 -4.85 -4.94
N LEU A 130 14.56 -4.13 -4.38
CA LEU A 130 15.21 -4.54 -3.13
C LEU A 130 14.26 -4.44 -1.93
N ALA A 131 13.52 -3.33 -1.81
CA ALA A 131 12.51 -3.15 -0.78
C ALA A 131 11.40 -4.20 -0.85
N ALA A 132 10.95 -4.53 -2.06
CA ALA A 132 9.96 -5.55 -2.34
C ALA A 132 10.41 -6.95 -1.89
N LEU A 133 11.63 -7.36 -2.24
CA LEU A 133 12.18 -8.65 -1.82
C LEU A 133 12.32 -8.75 -0.30
N LYS A 134 12.77 -7.68 0.36
CA LYS A 134 12.82 -7.64 1.82
C LYS A 134 11.43 -7.74 2.44
N LEU A 135 10.45 -7.00 1.92
CA LEU A 135 9.08 -7.04 2.40
C LEU A 135 8.48 -8.44 2.29
N LEU A 136 8.75 -9.16 1.19
CA LEU A 136 8.33 -10.56 1.01
C LEU A 136 8.98 -11.49 2.04
N ALA A 137 10.29 -11.35 2.27
CA ALA A 137 10.98 -12.16 3.26
C ALA A 137 10.45 -11.90 4.68
N ILE A 138 10.29 -10.63 5.05
CA ILE A 138 9.80 -10.21 6.37
C ILE A 138 8.37 -10.71 6.60
N THR A 139 7.46 -10.51 5.65
CA THR A 139 6.06 -10.96 5.79
C THR A 139 5.96 -12.47 5.92
N THR A 140 6.81 -13.21 5.21
CA THR A 140 6.90 -14.67 5.34
C THR A 140 7.40 -15.08 6.73
N ILE A 141 8.51 -14.49 7.20
CA ILE A 141 9.08 -14.77 8.53
C ILE A 141 8.05 -14.43 9.62
N THR A 142 7.43 -13.26 9.55
CA THR A 142 6.37 -12.83 10.47
C THR A 142 5.21 -13.81 10.49
N GLN A 143 4.72 -14.26 9.33
CA GLN A 143 3.59 -15.20 9.29
C GLN A 143 3.96 -16.56 9.87
N ILE A 144 5.19 -17.03 9.64
CA ILE A 144 5.71 -18.26 10.27
C ILE A 144 5.74 -18.09 11.78
N THR A 145 6.28 -16.97 12.28
CA THR A 145 6.33 -16.69 13.73
C THR A 145 4.94 -16.63 14.35
N PHE A 146 3.97 -15.96 13.71
CA PHE A 146 2.59 -15.94 14.20
C PHE A 146 1.92 -17.31 14.17
N THR A 147 2.19 -18.11 13.13
CA THR A 147 1.65 -19.48 13.03
C THR A 147 2.24 -20.36 14.13
N LEU A 148 3.55 -20.25 14.40
CA LEU A 148 4.19 -20.96 15.51
C LEU A 148 3.67 -20.48 16.87
N ALA A 149 3.43 -19.18 17.05
CA ALA A 149 2.83 -18.64 18.26
C ALA A 149 1.43 -19.21 18.49
N ALA A 150 0.58 -19.19 17.46
CA ALA A 150 -0.78 -19.74 17.50
C ALA A 150 -0.79 -21.25 17.82
N ILE A 151 0.08 -22.03 17.17
CA ILE A 151 0.23 -23.47 17.46
C ILE A 151 0.72 -23.68 18.89
N ASN A 152 1.66 -22.85 19.38
CA ASN A 152 2.18 -22.97 20.74
C ASN A 152 1.10 -22.70 21.78
N THR A 153 0.31 -21.62 21.61
CA THR A 153 -0.83 -21.28 22.46
C THR A 153 -1.83 -22.43 22.51
N ALA A 154 -2.21 -22.96 21.34
CA ALA A 154 -3.22 -24.00 21.22
C ALA A 154 -2.78 -25.36 21.77
N TYR A 155 -1.60 -25.84 21.42
CA TYR A 155 -1.15 -27.18 21.80
C TYR A 155 -0.28 -27.19 23.07
N ARG A 156 -0.16 -26.03 23.75
CA ARG A 156 0.63 -25.84 24.97
C ARG A 156 2.06 -26.38 24.82
N LEU A 157 2.70 -26.15 23.66
CA LEU A 157 4.05 -26.62 23.34
C LEU A 157 5.16 -25.82 24.06
N ARG A 158 4.87 -25.31 25.26
CA ARG A 158 5.73 -24.38 26.01
C ARG A 158 7.11 -24.95 26.30
N SER A 159 7.24 -26.27 26.45
CA SER A 159 8.52 -26.93 26.68
C SER A 159 9.47 -26.90 25.48
N ILE A 160 8.95 -26.79 24.27
CA ILE A 160 9.73 -26.82 23.02
C ILE A 160 9.93 -25.40 22.48
N LEU A 161 8.86 -24.61 22.45
CA LEU A 161 8.82 -23.31 21.77
C LEU A 161 8.96 -22.12 22.73
N GLY A 162 8.97 -22.35 24.04
CA GLY A 162 9.02 -21.29 25.05
C GLY A 162 7.66 -20.64 25.26
N ASN A 163 7.68 -19.42 25.82
CA ASN A 163 6.48 -18.64 26.09
C ASN A 163 5.83 -18.15 24.78
N ASP A 164 4.55 -18.43 24.58
CA ASP A 164 3.81 -18.04 23.38
C ASP A 164 3.69 -16.51 23.24
N ASP A 165 3.57 -15.78 24.35
CA ASP A 165 3.61 -14.31 24.35
C ASP A 165 4.91 -13.77 23.73
N HIS A 166 6.04 -14.44 23.94
CA HIS A 166 7.32 -14.01 23.37
C HIS A 166 7.34 -14.18 21.85
N LEU A 167 6.75 -15.26 21.32
CA LEU A 167 6.62 -15.47 19.87
C LEU A 167 5.68 -14.43 19.25
N TRP A 168 4.55 -14.15 19.89
CA TRP A 168 3.61 -13.11 19.45
C TRP A 168 4.28 -11.74 19.37
N ARG A 169 4.94 -11.33 20.44
CA ARG A 169 5.69 -10.06 20.48
C ARG A 169 6.80 -10.04 19.42
N THR A 170 7.56 -11.12 19.27
CA THR A 170 8.62 -11.22 18.25
C THR A 170 8.07 -11.09 16.83
N GLY A 171 6.90 -11.68 16.54
CA GLY A 171 6.21 -11.54 15.26
C GLY A 171 5.84 -10.09 14.94
N TRP A 172 5.23 -9.38 15.89
CA TRP A 172 4.89 -7.96 15.76
C TRP A 172 6.12 -7.06 15.58
N VAL A 173 7.15 -7.28 16.39
CA VAL A 173 8.41 -6.52 16.33
C VAL A 173 9.09 -6.70 14.98
N THR A 174 9.15 -7.95 14.49
CA THR A 174 9.71 -8.27 13.17
C THR A 174 8.90 -7.62 12.05
N LEU A 175 7.57 -7.62 12.16
CA LEU A 175 6.71 -6.98 11.17
C LEU A 175 6.94 -5.47 11.12
N VAL A 176 6.92 -4.78 12.27
CA VAL A 176 7.04 -3.33 12.35
C VAL A 176 8.42 -2.86 11.87
N PHE A 177 9.51 -3.41 12.43
CA PHE A 177 10.85 -2.98 12.03
C PHE A 177 11.22 -3.46 10.62
N GLY A 178 10.70 -4.60 10.19
CA GLY A 178 10.83 -5.05 8.82
C GLY A 178 10.11 -4.13 7.82
N LEU A 179 8.91 -3.64 8.15
CA LEU A 179 8.20 -2.64 7.36
C LEU A 179 8.99 -1.32 7.30
N ILE A 180 9.48 -0.83 8.43
CA ILE A 180 10.33 0.38 8.50
C ILE A 180 11.56 0.20 7.59
N ALA A 181 12.27 -0.92 7.69
CA ALA A 181 13.44 -1.22 6.86
C ALA A 181 13.09 -1.29 5.36
N SER A 182 11.95 -1.88 5.02
CA SER A 182 11.45 -1.97 3.65
C SER A 182 11.11 -0.57 3.09
N ILE A 183 10.50 0.29 3.91
CA ILE A 183 10.20 1.67 3.56
C ILE A 183 11.47 2.49 3.37
N ILE A 184 12.49 2.35 4.23
CA ILE A 184 13.78 3.04 4.09
C ILE A 184 14.49 2.63 2.78
N LEU A 185 14.40 1.35 2.41
CA LEU A 185 15.00 0.82 1.18
C LEU A 185 14.22 1.15 -0.09
N ALA A 186 13.02 1.70 0.01
CA ALA A 186 12.23 2.07 -1.16
C ALA A 186 12.97 3.14 -1.99
N GLY A 187 13.05 2.96 -3.31
CA GLY A 187 13.79 3.86 -4.21
C GLY A 187 15.29 3.56 -4.35
N GLY A 188 15.99 4.41 -5.10
CA GLY A 188 17.45 4.27 -5.29
C GLY A 188 18.23 4.28 -3.97
N PHE A 189 19.25 3.43 -3.86
CA PHE A 189 20.08 3.34 -2.67
C PHE A 189 20.97 4.59 -2.54
N ARG A 190 21.07 5.13 -1.31
CA ARG A 190 21.89 6.29 -0.95
C ARG A 190 22.52 6.03 0.41
N TRP A 191 23.76 6.47 0.62
CA TRP A 191 24.52 6.21 1.84
C TRP A 191 23.80 6.61 3.14
N HIS A 192 23.06 7.72 3.14
CA HIS A 192 22.29 8.14 4.32
C HIS A 192 21.20 7.14 4.75
N LYS A 193 20.70 6.27 3.85
CA LYS A 193 19.71 5.24 4.19
C LYS A 193 20.29 4.16 5.12
N LEU A 194 21.61 3.97 5.10
CA LEU A 194 22.29 3.03 6.01
C LEU A 194 22.11 3.45 7.46
N VAL A 195 22.10 4.75 7.77
CA VAL A 195 21.88 5.25 9.13
C VAL A 195 20.53 4.78 9.65
N GLY A 196 19.46 4.99 8.87
CA GLY A 196 18.12 4.52 9.23
C GLY A 196 18.02 3.01 9.35
N LEU A 197 18.70 2.25 8.47
CA LEU A 197 18.68 0.78 8.51
C LEU A 197 19.45 0.19 9.69
N ILE A 198 20.62 0.72 10.00
CA ILE A 198 21.41 0.32 11.18
C ILE A 198 20.60 0.64 12.43
N SER A 199 19.98 1.82 12.48
CA SER A 199 19.11 2.21 13.58
C SER A 199 17.92 1.25 13.76
N ALA A 200 17.22 0.91 12.67
CA ALA A 200 16.12 -0.05 12.71
C ALA A 200 16.57 -1.44 13.17
N LEU A 201 17.75 -1.89 12.72
CA LEU A 201 18.32 -3.17 13.09
C LEU A 201 18.69 -3.22 14.57
N ILE A 202 19.36 -2.19 15.10
CA ILE A 202 19.72 -2.12 16.52
C ILE A 202 18.45 -2.11 17.38
N ALA A 203 17.45 -1.28 17.03
CA ALA A 203 16.18 -1.25 17.76
C ALA A 203 15.45 -2.62 17.73
N TRP A 204 15.45 -3.31 16.60
CA TRP A 204 14.91 -4.67 16.49
C TRP A 204 15.67 -5.68 17.37
N ILE A 205 17.01 -5.68 17.34
CA ILE A 205 17.84 -6.58 18.18
C ILE A 205 17.58 -6.32 19.66
N MET A 206 17.57 -5.05 20.08
CA MET A 206 17.33 -4.69 21.47
C MET A 206 15.96 -5.18 21.95
N LEU A 207 14.91 -4.97 21.15
CA LEU A 207 13.56 -5.37 21.53
C LEU A 207 13.37 -6.89 21.51
N VAL A 208 14.02 -7.62 20.59
CA VAL A 208 14.02 -9.09 20.62
C VAL A 208 14.82 -9.61 21.81
N ALA A 209 15.96 -9.00 22.15
CA ALA A 209 16.74 -9.37 23.33
C ALA A 209 15.96 -9.12 24.63
N ASP A 210 15.22 -8.01 24.71
CA ASP A 210 14.31 -7.70 25.82
C ASP A 210 13.20 -8.74 25.95
N ILE A 211 12.58 -9.16 24.83
CA ILE A 211 11.55 -10.20 24.85
C ILE A 211 12.07 -11.55 25.36
N TRP A 212 13.33 -11.91 25.06
CA TRP A 212 13.82 -13.27 25.28
C TRP A 212 14.82 -13.45 26.44
N ILE A 213 15.58 -12.40 26.79
CA ILE A 213 16.76 -12.51 27.66
C ILE A 213 16.69 -11.52 28.83
N MET A 214 16.32 -10.26 28.58
CA MET A 214 16.53 -9.17 29.55
C MET A 214 15.22 -8.73 30.18
N ASP A 215 15.18 -8.57 31.51
CA ASP A 215 14.03 -8.04 32.26
C ASP A 215 13.96 -6.48 32.25
N GLY A 216 14.31 -5.84 31.13
CA GLY A 216 13.93 -4.45 30.85
C GLY A 216 14.53 -3.32 31.71
N ASP A 217 15.84 -3.31 31.97
CA ASP A 217 16.43 -2.30 32.88
C ASP A 217 16.55 -0.87 32.30
N ASP A 218 16.67 -0.67 30.97
CA ASP A 218 16.65 0.69 30.37
C ASP A 218 16.25 0.71 28.87
N PRO A 219 15.04 1.15 28.51
CA PRO A 219 14.57 1.30 27.14
C PRO A 219 15.01 2.61 26.45
N THR A 220 15.83 3.46 27.09
CA THR A 220 16.22 4.78 26.58
C THR A 220 16.89 4.69 25.20
N PHE A 221 17.85 3.79 25.04
CA PHE A 221 18.57 3.59 23.77
C PHE A 221 17.66 3.02 22.67
N PHE A 222 16.78 2.08 23.03
CA PHE A 222 15.81 1.52 22.09
C PHE A 222 14.94 2.63 21.48
N ALA A 223 14.40 3.51 22.32
CA ALA A 223 13.54 4.60 21.88
C ALA A 223 14.30 5.58 20.97
N LEU A 224 15.56 5.94 21.27
CA LEU A 224 16.39 6.77 20.38
C LEU A 224 16.55 6.16 18.97
N PHE A 225 16.92 4.88 18.88
CA PHE A 225 17.08 4.20 17.59
C PHE A 225 15.74 4.02 16.85
N CYS A 226 14.65 3.84 17.59
CA CYS A 226 13.31 3.80 17.01
C CYS A 226 12.96 5.14 16.34
N ILE A 227 13.18 6.28 17.02
CA ILE A 227 12.93 7.63 16.49
C ILE A 227 13.69 7.86 15.18
N VAL A 228 14.99 7.57 15.18
CA VAL A 228 15.84 7.76 14.00
C VAL A 228 15.32 6.88 12.84
N SER A 229 14.99 5.62 13.09
CA SER A 229 14.46 4.72 12.06
C SER A 229 13.14 5.19 11.44
N ILE A 230 12.19 5.65 12.27
CA ILE A 230 10.89 6.17 11.84
C ILE A 230 11.08 7.46 11.03
N ALA A 231 11.92 8.39 11.51
CA ALA A 231 12.20 9.65 10.82
C ALA A 231 12.78 9.42 9.42
N TYR A 232 13.69 8.45 9.27
CA TYR A 232 14.24 8.05 7.97
C TYR A 232 13.20 7.36 7.07
N ALA A 233 12.35 6.50 7.63
CA ALA A 233 11.29 5.82 6.87
C ALA A 233 10.29 6.84 6.29
N HIS A 234 9.74 7.72 7.14
CA HIS A 234 8.81 8.77 6.69
C HIS A 234 9.48 9.76 5.74
N GLY A 235 10.70 10.19 6.06
CA GLY A 235 11.48 11.07 5.19
C GLY A 235 11.65 10.45 3.80
N ASN A 236 12.00 9.16 3.73
CA ASN A 236 12.17 8.46 2.45
C ASN A 236 10.88 8.44 1.60
N VAL A 237 9.72 8.16 2.22
CA VAL A 237 8.43 8.23 1.52
C VAL A 237 8.19 9.65 1.00
N ILE A 238 8.34 10.65 1.87
CA ILE A 238 8.07 12.06 1.56
C ILE A 238 8.99 12.59 0.46
N TRP A 239 10.26 12.19 0.42
CA TRP A 239 11.20 12.59 -0.62
C TRP A 239 10.91 11.97 -1.99
N HIS A 240 10.27 10.80 -2.02
CA HIS A 240 9.85 10.17 -3.28
C HIS A 240 8.56 10.74 -3.86
N LEU A 241 7.83 11.56 -3.09
CA LEU A 241 6.66 12.25 -3.62
C LEU A 241 7.12 13.51 -4.37
N ASN A 242 7.02 13.46 -5.70
CA ASN A 242 7.15 14.63 -6.56
C ASN A 242 5.94 15.55 -6.32
N ILE A 243 6.13 16.47 -5.38
CA ILE A 243 5.12 17.41 -4.93
C ILE A 243 5.50 18.79 -5.46
N LYS A 244 4.53 19.51 -6.05
CA LYS A 244 4.78 20.85 -6.63
C LYS A 244 5.17 21.83 -5.51
N PRO A 245 6.06 22.81 -5.78
CA PRO A 245 6.40 23.84 -4.80
C PRO A 245 5.15 24.63 -4.36
N GLY A 246 5.07 25.02 -3.09
CA GLY A 246 3.95 25.78 -2.51
C GLY A 246 3.39 25.17 -1.22
N ALA A 247 2.07 25.27 -0.99
CA ALA A 247 1.36 24.72 0.18
C ALA A 247 1.66 23.23 0.43
N GLN A 248 1.94 22.53 -0.67
CA GLN A 248 2.25 21.12 -0.72
C GLN A 248 3.65 20.82 -0.12
N ALA A 249 4.62 21.74 -0.24
CA ALA A 249 5.91 21.65 0.46
C ALA A 249 5.77 21.86 1.98
N MET A 250 4.87 22.74 2.41
CA MET A 250 4.57 22.94 3.83
C MET A 250 3.99 21.67 4.47
N THR A 251 3.11 20.96 3.76
CA THR A 251 2.58 19.67 4.27
C THR A 251 3.66 18.62 4.45
N ARG A 252 4.71 18.60 3.61
CA ARG A 252 5.87 17.70 3.79
C ARG A 252 6.65 18.02 5.06
N LEU A 253 6.95 19.30 5.28
CA LEU A 253 7.64 19.75 6.48
C LEU A 253 6.83 19.42 7.73
N PHE A 254 5.52 19.65 7.70
CA PHE A 254 4.62 19.34 8.79
C PHE A 254 4.65 17.84 9.17
N VAL A 255 4.55 16.93 8.20
CA VAL A 255 4.59 15.49 8.48
C VAL A 255 5.96 15.06 9.04
N GLN A 256 7.06 15.64 8.55
CA GLN A 256 8.39 15.34 9.08
C GLN A 256 8.55 15.82 10.54
N VAL A 257 8.09 17.04 10.84
CA VAL A 257 8.10 17.60 12.20
C VAL A 257 7.22 16.75 13.12
N LEU A 258 6.04 16.33 12.65
CA LEU A 258 5.14 15.47 13.41
C LEU A 258 5.77 14.09 13.68
N ALA A 259 6.54 13.54 12.75
CA ALA A 259 7.28 12.28 12.95
C ALA A 259 8.32 12.39 14.06
N ILE A 260 9.12 13.46 14.04
CA ILE A 260 10.13 13.74 15.06
C ILE A 260 9.45 13.97 16.42
N LEU A 261 8.40 14.79 16.47
CA LEU A 261 7.64 15.07 17.68
C LEU A 261 7.04 13.82 18.30
N THR A 262 6.40 12.97 17.48
CA THR A 262 5.85 11.68 17.93
C THR A 262 6.94 10.80 18.54
N GLY A 263 8.11 10.78 17.91
CA GLY A 263 9.28 10.09 18.43
C GLY A 263 9.74 10.62 19.79
N CYS A 264 9.89 11.94 19.93
CA CYS A 264 10.26 12.56 21.20
C CYS A 264 9.22 12.29 22.31
N LEU A 265 7.93 12.35 21.99
CA LEU A 265 6.86 12.02 22.94
C LEU A 265 6.92 10.54 23.35
N MET A 266 7.23 9.64 22.42
CA MET A 266 7.43 8.22 22.74
C MET A 266 8.59 8.02 23.72
N GLN A 267 9.71 8.74 23.52
CA GLN A 267 10.82 8.73 24.49
C GLN A 267 10.36 9.16 25.88
N LEU A 268 9.61 10.26 25.97
CA LEU A 268 9.11 10.77 27.26
C LEU A 268 8.13 9.78 27.90
N ALA A 269 7.25 9.15 27.12
CA ALA A 269 6.31 8.14 27.60
C ALA A 269 7.05 6.93 28.18
N VAL A 270 8.08 6.47 27.49
CA VAL A 270 8.93 5.37 27.95
C VAL A 270 9.62 5.74 29.27
N MET A 271 10.20 6.94 29.38
CA MET A 271 10.81 7.42 30.63
C MET A 271 9.81 7.54 31.78
N GLU A 272 8.58 7.99 31.50
CA GLU A 272 7.52 8.09 32.51
C GLU A 272 7.08 6.71 33.02
N ILE A 273 6.94 5.72 32.13
CA ILE A 273 6.59 4.34 32.50
C ILE A 273 7.64 3.77 33.48
N ILE A 274 8.93 3.98 33.23
CA ILE A 274 10.01 3.54 34.13
C ILE A 274 9.92 4.21 35.50
N SER A 275 9.54 5.49 35.53
CA SER A 275 9.49 6.29 36.77
C SER A 275 8.43 5.85 37.79
N LYS A 276 7.66 4.78 37.51
CA LYS A 276 6.55 4.23 38.32
C LYS A 276 5.41 5.22 38.63
N ASN A 277 5.48 6.44 38.12
CA ASN A 277 4.48 7.49 38.35
C ASN A 277 3.46 7.59 37.20
N ALA A 278 3.30 6.49 36.46
CA ALA A 278 2.72 6.45 35.12
C ALA A 278 1.27 6.95 35.11
N ARG A 279 1.07 8.16 34.59
CA ARG A 279 -0.25 8.55 34.11
C ARG A 279 -0.42 7.95 32.72
N ASN A 280 -1.54 7.26 32.50
CA ASN A 280 -1.89 6.68 31.20
C ASN A 280 -2.08 7.74 30.08
N ASP A 281 -2.04 9.02 30.43
CA ASP A 281 -2.30 10.13 29.51
C ASP A 281 -1.19 10.30 28.46
N LEU A 282 0.09 10.11 28.83
CA LEU A 282 1.19 10.29 27.89
C LEU A 282 1.25 9.16 26.84
N ALA A 283 1.01 7.92 27.24
CA ALA A 283 0.89 6.80 26.32
C ALA A 283 -0.27 6.98 25.31
N ARG A 284 -1.42 7.49 25.79
CA ARG A 284 -2.57 7.83 24.94
C ARG A 284 -2.24 8.97 23.97
N LEU A 285 -1.51 9.98 24.43
CA LEU A 285 -1.06 11.09 23.58
C LEU A 285 -0.11 10.59 22.48
N VAL A 286 0.86 9.73 22.83
CA VAL A 286 1.77 9.11 21.86
C VAL A 286 1.01 8.28 20.83
N GLY A 287 0.06 7.44 21.28
CA GLY A 287 -0.79 6.67 20.38
C GLY A 287 -1.58 7.55 19.42
N SER A 288 -2.11 8.67 19.92
CA SER A 288 -2.85 9.65 19.11
C SER A 288 -1.93 10.34 18.08
N CYS A 289 -0.73 10.75 18.47
CA CYS A 289 0.27 11.34 17.58
C CYS A 289 0.73 10.35 16.50
N ALA A 290 0.99 9.09 16.87
CA ALA A 290 1.36 8.03 15.94
C ALA A 290 0.24 7.77 14.92
N PHE A 291 -1.01 7.70 15.36
CA PHE A 291 -2.17 7.54 14.48
C PHE A 291 -2.30 8.72 13.51
N MET A 292 -2.19 9.96 14.00
CA MET A 292 -2.21 11.16 13.16
C MET A 292 -1.07 11.17 12.13
N LEU A 293 0.12 10.71 12.51
CA LEU A 293 1.29 10.62 11.63
C LEU A 293 1.05 9.62 10.48
N VAL A 294 0.53 8.44 10.79
CA VAL A 294 0.17 7.42 9.78
C VAL A 294 -0.91 7.96 8.83
N CYS A 295 -1.97 8.55 9.37
CA CYS A 295 -3.06 9.14 8.58
C CYS A 295 -2.56 10.27 7.68
N SER A 296 -1.70 11.15 8.19
CA SER A 296 -1.13 12.27 7.41
C SER A 296 -0.23 11.78 6.28
N THR A 297 0.58 10.74 6.53
CA THR A 297 1.41 10.11 5.50
C THR A 297 0.54 9.47 4.43
N PHE A 298 -0.52 8.76 4.83
CA PHE A 298 -1.48 8.17 3.89
C PHE A 298 -2.22 9.25 3.07
N ALA A 299 -2.63 10.35 3.70
CA ALA A 299 -3.26 11.48 3.01
C ALA A 299 -2.34 12.08 1.94
N LEU A 300 -1.03 12.24 2.23
CA LEU A 300 -0.05 12.67 1.23
C LEU A 300 0.07 11.68 0.05
N LEU A 301 0.08 10.38 0.33
CA LEU A 301 0.10 9.34 -0.70
C LEU A 301 -1.15 9.38 -1.58
N VAL A 302 -2.34 9.52 -0.98
CA VAL A 302 -3.61 9.62 -1.69
C VAL A 302 -3.68 10.89 -2.53
N MET A 303 -3.28 12.04 -1.97
CA MET A 303 -3.21 13.31 -2.72
C MET A 303 -2.23 13.22 -3.89
N HIS A 304 -1.07 12.60 -3.69
CA HIS A 304 -0.12 12.37 -4.78
C HIS A 304 -0.71 11.46 -5.87
N ALA A 305 -1.34 10.36 -5.49
CA ALA A 305 -2.02 9.46 -6.43
C ALA A 305 -3.17 10.16 -7.17
N ALA A 306 -3.96 10.98 -6.48
CA ALA A 306 -5.05 11.75 -7.08
C ALA A 306 -4.53 12.83 -8.04
N ASN A 307 -3.47 13.55 -7.67
CA ASN A 307 -2.83 14.53 -8.55
C ASN A 307 -2.25 13.88 -9.80
N ARG A 308 -1.65 12.69 -9.66
CA ARG A 308 -1.15 11.91 -10.80
C ARG A 308 -2.28 11.42 -11.71
N ARG A 309 -3.43 11.01 -11.15
CA ARG A 309 -4.60 10.67 -11.97
C ARG A 309 -5.18 11.89 -12.69
N ARG A 310 -5.19 13.05 -12.03
CA ARG A 310 -5.65 14.30 -12.64
C ARG A 310 -4.72 14.77 -13.75
N SER A 311 -3.39 14.66 -13.58
CA SER A 311 -2.45 14.99 -14.66
C SER A 311 -2.64 14.04 -15.84
N HIS A 312 -2.75 12.73 -15.59
CA HIS A 312 -3.02 11.76 -16.64
C HIS A 312 -4.38 11.97 -17.34
N ARG A 313 -5.43 12.35 -16.59
CA ARG A 313 -6.73 12.63 -17.21
C ARG A 313 -6.69 13.91 -18.03
N ARG A 314 -6.01 14.96 -17.55
CA ARG A 314 -5.81 16.18 -18.33
C ARG A 314 -5.02 15.90 -19.59
N THR A 315 -3.95 15.10 -19.55
CA THR A 315 -3.22 14.76 -20.77
C THR A 315 -4.08 13.96 -21.74
N VAL A 316 -4.98 13.09 -21.27
CA VAL A 316 -5.90 12.34 -22.15
C VAL A 316 -7.00 13.24 -22.74
N GLU A 317 -7.61 14.12 -21.93
CA GLU A 317 -8.63 15.07 -22.41
C GLU A 317 -8.02 16.19 -23.28
N GLU A 318 -6.77 16.60 -23.04
CA GLU A 318 -6.02 17.55 -23.88
C GLU A 318 -5.39 16.86 -25.11
N SER A 319 -5.05 15.57 -25.07
CA SER A 319 -4.68 14.78 -26.26
C SER A 319 -5.92 14.41 -27.10
N GLU A 320 -7.12 14.47 -26.51
CA GLU A 320 -8.38 14.56 -27.24
C GLU A 320 -8.66 15.98 -27.78
N LEU A 321 -7.62 16.81 -27.94
CA LEU A 321 -7.62 17.77 -29.04
C LEU A 321 -7.68 16.95 -30.33
N VAL A 322 -8.90 16.62 -30.76
CA VAL A 322 -9.15 15.91 -32.00
C VAL A 322 -8.62 16.80 -33.14
N TYR A 323 -7.39 16.53 -33.56
CA TYR A 323 -6.79 17.15 -34.74
C TYR A 323 -7.56 16.62 -35.95
N ASN A 324 -8.70 17.25 -36.26
CA ASN A 324 -9.51 16.85 -37.40
C ASN A 324 -8.87 17.31 -38.71
N GLU A 325 -8.17 18.46 -38.69
CA GLU A 325 -7.62 19.11 -39.88
C GLU A 325 -6.18 19.58 -39.65
N LEU A 326 -5.38 19.52 -40.71
CA LEU A 326 -3.99 19.99 -40.74
C LEU A 326 -3.80 20.94 -41.92
N SER A 327 -3.21 22.11 -41.68
CA SER A 327 -2.79 23.00 -42.77
C SER A 327 -1.50 22.49 -43.39
N LEU A 328 -1.55 22.15 -44.67
CA LEU A 328 -0.43 21.62 -45.44
C LEU A 328 -0.27 22.38 -46.76
N THR A 329 0.97 22.59 -47.18
CA THR A 329 1.29 23.10 -48.51
C THR A 329 1.55 21.92 -49.45
N CYS A 330 0.79 21.83 -50.54
CA CYS A 330 0.97 20.75 -51.52
C CYS A 330 2.37 20.86 -52.15
N PRO A 331 3.22 19.81 -52.11
CA PRO A 331 4.57 19.88 -52.65
C PRO A 331 4.61 19.99 -54.19
N HIS A 332 3.52 19.62 -54.86
CA HIS A 332 3.45 19.65 -56.33
C HIS A 332 2.97 21.01 -56.88
N CYS A 333 1.84 21.52 -56.39
CA CYS A 333 1.23 22.76 -56.90
C CYS A 333 1.42 23.98 -55.98
N GLN A 334 2.05 23.81 -54.81
CA GLN A 334 2.27 24.85 -53.79
C GLN A 334 0.98 25.47 -53.19
N LEU A 335 -0.18 24.87 -53.44
CA LEU A 335 -1.43 25.30 -52.81
C LEU A 335 -1.42 24.98 -51.32
N GLN A 336 -1.60 26.01 -50.49
CA GLN A 336 -1.86 25.86 -49.07
C GLN A 336 -3.34 25.54 -48.84
N GLN A 337 -3.62 24.43 -48.16
CA GLN A 337 -4.98 23.94 -47.92
C GLN A 337 -5.05 23.24 -46.56
N THR A 338 -6.22 23.27 -45.93
CA THR A 338 -6.52 22.47 -44.74
C THR A 338 -7.10 21.14 -45.18
N LEU A 339 -6.48 20.05 -44.73
CA LEU A 339 -6.89 18.69 -45.10
C LEU A 339 -7.20 17.89 -43.84
N PRO A 340 -8.22 17.01 -43.88
CA PRO A 340 -8.52 16.17 -42.74
C PRO A 340 -7.40 15.14 -42.48
N VAL A 341 -7.21 14.77 -41.22
CA VAL A 341 -6.29 13.69 -40.84
C VAL A 341 -6.82 12.35 -41.36
N GLY A 342 -5.92 11.51 -41.88
CA GLY A 342 -6.29 10.30 -42.62
C GLY A 342 -5.98 10.40 -44.12
N GLU A 343 -6.83 9.81 -44.94
CA GLU A 343 -6.71 9.88 -46.41
C GLU A 343 -7.32 11.18 -46.92
N SER A 344 -6.49 11.94 -47.65
CA SER A 344 -6.82 13.27 -48.15
C SER A 344 -6.25 13.44 -49.57
N GLN A 345 -6.75 14.41 -50.33
CA GLN A 345 -6.21 14.73 -51.65
C GLN A 345 -6.16 16.24 -51.89
N CYS A 346 -5.18 16.67 -52.69
CA CYS A 346 -5.08 18.09 -53.05
C CYS A 346 -6.23 18.51 -53.96
N SER A 347 -6.91 19.59 -53.59
CA SER A 347 -8.05 20.14 -54.33
C SER A 347 -7.71 20.65 -55.74
N GLN A 348 -6.43 20.95 -56.03
CA GLN A 348 -6.00 21.48 -57.33
C GLN A 348 -5.36 20.41 -58.24
N CYS A 349 -4.43 19.61 -57.72
CA CYS A 349 -3.68 18.64 -58.54
C CYS A 349 -4.04 17.17 -58.27
N ASN A 350 -4.98 16.88 -57.36
CA ASN A 350 -5.41 15.53 -56.97
C ASN A 350 -4.31 14.62 -56.39
N MET A 351 -3.17 15.18 -55.95
CA MET A 351 -2.16 14.40 -55.23
C MET A 351 -2.75 13.84 -53.93
N GLN A 352 -2.64 12.53 -53.72
CA GLN A 352 -3.14 11.85 -52.53
C GLN A 352 -2.15 11.96 -51.36
N PHE A 353 -2.67 12.13 -50.16
CA PHE A 353 -1.95 12.22 -48.90
C PHE A 353 -2.50 11.16 -47.93
N GLN A 354 -1.60 10.56 -47.14
CA GLN A 354 -1.97 9.80 -45.95
C GLN A 354 -1.37 10.51 -44.73
N ILE A 355 -2.20 11.26 -44.01
CA ILE A 355 -1.78 12.08 -42.87
C ILE A 355 -1.99 11.25 -41.60
N LYS A 356 -0.89 10.93 -40.89
CA LYS A 356 -0.91 10.26 -39.59
C LYS A 356 -0.22 11.15 -38.56
N LEU A 357 -0.90 11.41 -37.44
CA LEU A 357 -0.34 12.14 -36.31
C LEU A 357 0.16 11.16 -35.27
N PHE A 358 1.38 11.38 -34.78
CA PHE A 358 1.96 10.63 -33.68
C PHE A 358 2.33 11.62 -32.58
N GLU A 359 1.74 11.43 -31.42
CA GLU A 359 2.08 12.21 -30.25
C GLU A 359 3.32 11.60 -29.58
N PRO A 360 4.41 12.36 -29.39
CA PRO A 360 5.59 11.86 -28.71
C PRO A 360 5.24 11.60 -27.24
N HIS A 361 5.37 10.34 -26.81
CA HIS A 361 5.17 9.93 -25.43
C HIS A 361 6.49 9.50 -24.80
N CYS A 362 6.64 9.71 -23.50
CA CYS A 362 7.80 9.22 -22.77
C CYS A 362 7.79 7.68 -22.74
N PRO A 363 8.83 6.99 -23.22
CA PRO A 363 8.84 5.52 -23.30
C PRO A 363 8.85 4.83 -21.93
N HIS A 364 9.05 5.60 -20.85
CA HIS A 364 9.13 5.07 -19.49
C HIS A 364 7.88 5.28 -18.65
N CYS A 365 7.16 6.38 -18.85
CA CYS A 365 5.99 6.71 -18.02
C CYS A 365 4.77 7.14 -18.82
N ASP A 366 4.84 7.06 -20.16
CA ASP A 366 3.76 7.37 -21.08
C ASP A 366 3.24 8.82 -20.96
N TYR A 367 4.12 9.73 -20.55
CA TYR A 367 3.80 11.16 -20.45
C TYR A 367 3.89 11.82 -21.83
N LEU A 368 2.86 12.56 -22.22
CA LEU A 368 2.83 13.35 -23.45
C LEU A 368 3.94 14.41 -23.46
N LEU A 369 4.84 14.34 -24.42
CA LEU A 369 6.00 15.23 -24.55
C LEU A 369 5.77 16.39 -25.52
N VAL A 370 4.54 16.58 -25.98
CA VAL A 370 4.16 17.73 -26.80
C VAL A 370 4.54 19.02 -26.06
N ASN A 371 5.23 19.92 -26.75
CA ASN A 371 5.79 21.18 -26.22
C ASN A 371 6.85 21.03 -25.11
N SER A 372 7.37 19.83 -24.85
CA SER A 372 8.49 19.67 -23.93
C SER A 372 9.78 20.16 -24.59
N THR A 373 10.46 21.11 -23.97
CA THR A 373 11.77 21.63 -24.41
C THR A 373 12.95 20.92 -23.73
N SER A 374 12.68 20.03 -22.77
CA SER A 374 13.73 19.36 -22.00
C SER A 374 14.00 17.94 -22.50
N ASP A 375 15.27 17.57 -22.56
CA ASP A 375 15.71 16.18 -22.83
C ASP A 375 15.41 15.21 -21.68
N THR A 376 14.65 15.63 -20.68
CA THR A 376 14.23 14.81 -19.55
C THR A 376 12.73 14.90 -19.39
N CYS A 377 12.10 13.77 -19.08
CA CYS A 377 10.67 13.73 -18.85
C CYS A 377 10.34 14.49 -17.54
N PRO A 378 9.42 15.48 -17.56
CA PRO A 378 9.08 16.24 -16.36
C PRO A 378 8.39 15.40 -15.29
N GLU A 379 7.75 14.29 -15.66
CA GLU A 379 7.10 13.36 -14.72
C GLU A 379 8.10 12.38 -14.11
N CYS A 380 8.81 11.60 -14.93
CA CYS A 380 9.67 10.52 -14.42
C CYS A 380 11.15 10.88 -14.25
N GLY A 381 11.58 12.04 -14.74
CA GLY A 381 12.97 12.52 -14.66
C GLY A 381 13.97 11.76 -15.53
N LYS A 382 13.54 10.71 -16.26
CA LYS A 382 14.42 9.97 -17.17
C LYS A 382 14.68 10.78 -18.44
N ALA A 383 15.89 10.64 -18.98
CA ALA A 383 16.23 11.22 -20.27
C ALA A 383 15.30 10.68 -21.36
N VAL A 384 14.79 11.57 -22.21
CA VAL A 384 13.98 11.22 -23.36
C VAL A 384 14.69 11.72 -24.60
N LYS A 385 14.96 10.82 -25.54
CA LYS A 385 15.45 11.20 -26.86
C LYS A 385 14.26 11.74 -27.64
N LEU A 386 14.10 13.06 -27.66
CA LEU A 386 13.22 13.69 -28.64
C LEU A 386 13.91 13.49 -29.99
N THR A 387 13.46 12.53 -30.78
CA THR A 387 13.90 12.36 -32.17
C THR A 387 13.37 13.54 -32.98
N HIS A 388 14.02 14.70 -32.84
CA HIS A 388 14.01 15.77 -33.82
C HIS A 388 15.06 15.50 -34.91
N GLU A 389 15.37 14.23 -35.19
CA GLU A 389 16.11 13.90 -36.40
C GLU A 389 15.20 14.24 -37.57
N LYS A 390 15.48 15.42 -38.13
CA LYS A 390 14.97 15.87 -39.41
C LYS A 390 15.17 14.70 -40.38
N PRO A 391 14.11 14.06 -40.92
CA PRO A 391 14.30 13.02 -41.91
C PRO A 391 15.13 13.62 -43.04
N ALA A 392 16.26 12.97 -43.33
CA ALA A 392 17.25 13.41 -44.31
C ALA A 392 16.69 13.38 -45.74
#